data_AF-A0A0Q4PST3-F1
#
_entry.id   AF-A0A0Q4PST3-F1
#
_cell.length_a   1.000
_cell.length_b   1.000
_cell.length_c   1.000
_cell.angle_alpha   90.00
_cell.angle_beta   90.00
_cell.angle_gamma   90.00
#
_symmetry.space_group_name_H-M   'P 1'
#
loop_
_entity.id
_entity.type
_entity.pdbx_description
1 polymer ?
#
loop_
_entity_poly.entity_id
_entity_poly.type
_entity_poly.pdbx_seq_one_letter_code
_entity_poly.pdbx_strand_id
1 'polypeptide(L)' 'MDFLSFAILIDMCVYALIGFIVAKVGRRWLPEPWNKPSMTIPVALAIGAIITLATLPRWFIWPH' A
#
# COMPACT_ATOMS: atom_id res chain seq x y z
N MET A 1 -11.40 -21.83 3.78
CA MET A 1 -10.81 -20.50 4.03
C MET A 1 -9.48 -20.80 4.64
N ASP A 2 -8.49 -20.88 3.77
CA ASP A 2 -7.20 -21.47 4.11
C ASP A 2 -6.41 -20.39 4.85
N PHE A 3 -5.55 -20.77 5.80
CA PHE A 3 -4.80 -19.81 6.64
C PHE A 3 -4.09 -18.74 5.79
N LEU A 4 -3.62 -19.13 4.61
CA LEU A 4 -3.04 -18.25 3.58
C LEU A 4 -4.00 -17.14 3.12
N SER A 5 -5.26 -17.48 2.80
CA SER A 5 -6.25 -16.49 2.34
C SER A 5 -6.61 -15.49 3.44
N PHE A 6 -6.62 -15.93 4.70
CA PHE A 6 -6.85 -15.06 5.85
C PHE A 6 -5.66 -14.12 6.10
N ALA A 7 -4.43 -14.62 5.97
CA ALA A 7 -3.22 -13.81 6.06
C ALA A 7 -3.17 -12.74 4.95
N ILE A 8 -3.50 -13.10 3.71
CA ILE A 8 -3.58 -12.15 2.58
C ILE A 8 -4.64 -11.08 2.83
N LEU A 9 -5.80 -11.45 3.37
CA LEU A 9 -6.86 -10.49 3.70
C LEU A 9 -6.39 -9.49 4.76
N ILE A 10 -5.76 -9.96 5.83
CA ILE A 10 -5.20 -9.09 6.88
C ILE A 10 -4.13 -8.17 6.29
N ASP A 11 -3.23 -8.71 5.48
CA ASP A 11 -2.14 -7.95 4.84
C ASP A 11 -2.71 -6.83 3.95
N MET A 12 -3.72 -7.12 3.12
CA MET A 12 -4.43 -6.11 2.34
C MET A 12 -5.09 -5.04 3.21
N CYS A 13 -5.73 -5.43 4.32
CA CYS A 13 -6.33 -4.47 5.24
C CYS A 13 -5.29 -3.56 5.91
N VAL A 14 -4.13 -4.10 6.30
CA VAL A 14 -3.03 -3.33 6.89
C VAL A 14 -2.48 -2.34 5.87
N TYR A 15 -2.23 -2.77 4.63
CA TYR A 15 -1.76 -1.86 3.58
C TYR A 15 -2.78 -0.78 3.22
N ALA A 16 -4.07 -1.12 3.19
CA ALA A 16 -5.13 -0.13 2.98
C ALA A 16 -5.17 0.92 4.10
N LEU A 17 -5.00 0.49 5.36
CA LEU A 17 -4.96 1.39 6.52
C LEU A 17 -3.73 2.32 6.46
N ILE A 18 -2.55 1.77 6.14
CA ILE A 18 -1.31 2.55 5.99
C ILE A 18 -1.48 3.57 4.86
N GLY A 19 -1.99 3.15 3.70
CA GLY A 19 -2.26 4.03 2.57
C GLY A 19 -3.23 5.17 2.94
N PHE A 20 -4.27 4.88 3.71
CA PHE A 20 -5.21 5.87 4.20
C PHE A 20 -4.55 6.88 5.16
N ILE A 21 -3.71 6.41 6.08
CA ILE A 21 -2.97 7.28 7.02
C ILE A 21 -2.00 8.17 6.24
N VAL A 22 -1.23 7.61 5.32
CA VAL A 22 -0.29 8.36 4.47
C VAL A 22 -1.03 9.40 3.63
N ALA A 23 -2.16 9.06 3.02
CA ALA A 23 -2.98 10.01 2.28
C ALA A 23 -3.52 11.12 3.21
N LYS A 24 -3.98 10.78 4.42
CA LYS A 24 -4.52 11.76 5.38
C LYS A 24 -3.44 12.72 5.89
N VAL A 25 -2.24 12.21 6.17
CA VAL A 25 -1.09 13.03 6.59
C VAL A 25 -0.57 13.87 5.41
N GLY A 26 -0.42 13.25 4.24
CA GLY A 26 -0.02 13.93 3.01
C GLY A 26 -0.95 15.09 2.66
N ARG A 27 -2.27 14.89 2.74
CA ARG A 27 -3.23 15.98 2.49
C ARG A 27 -3.16 17.15 3.50
N ARG A 28 -2.60 16.92 4.69
CA ARG A 28 -2.49 17.95 5.74
C ARG A 28 -1.15 18.68 5.70
N TRP A 29 -0.11 18.07 5.15
CA TRP A 29 1.26 18.60 5.15
C TRP A 29 1.78 18.99 3.76
N LEU A 30 1.20 18.45 2.68
CA LEU A 30 1.68 18.72 1.33
C LEU A 30 0.97 19.93 0.70
N PRO A 31 1.72 20.90 0.14
CA PRO A 31 1.16 22.01 -0.62
C PRO A 31 0.54 21.54 -1.94
N GLU A 32 -0.38 22.33 -2.51
CA GLU A 32 -0.86 22.08 -3.87
C GLU A 32 0.33 22.11 -4.86
N PRO A 33 0.38 21.21 -5.86
CA PRO A 33 -0.68 20.30 -6.34
C PRO A 33 -0.62 18.88 -5.75
N TRP A 34 0.28 18.59 -4.82
CA TRP A 34 0.50 17.25 -4.26
C TRP A 34 -0.68 16.71 -3.43
N ASN A 35 -1.53 17.64 -2.97
CA ASN A 35 -2.79 17.36 -2.28
C ASN A 35 -3.95 17.02 -3.24
N LYS A 36 -3.75 17.11 -4.56
CA LYS A 36 -4.79 16.79 -5.53
C LYS A 36 -4.95 15.28 -5.65
N PRO A 37 -6.19 14.75 -5.68
CA PRO A 37 -6.45 13.32 -5.85
C PRO A 37 -5.75 12.74 -7.09
N SER A 38 -5.66 13.54 -8.16
CA SER A 38 -5.01 13.17 -9.42
C SER A 38 -3.51 12.90 -9.29
N MET A 39 -2.83 13.40 -8.25
CA MET A 39 -1.43 13.10 -7.94
C MET A 39 -1.31 12.06 -6.82
N THR A 40 -2.16 12.12 -5.80
CA THR A 40 -2.09 11.19 -4.65
C THR A 40 -2.39 9.74 -5.06
N ILE A 41 -3.36 9.51 -5.94
CA ILE A 41 -3.74 8.18 -6.41
C ILE A 41 -2.57 7.48 -7.15
N PRO A 42 -1.97 8.07 -8.21
CA PRO A 42 -0.86 7.42 -8.91
C PRO A 42 0.38 7.25 -8.03
N VAL A 43 0.67 8.18 -7.11
CA VAL A 43 1.79 8.04 -6.16
C VAL A 43 1.55 6.88 -5.18
N ALA A 44 0.34 6.77 -4.62
CA ALA A 44 -0.01 5.64 -3.75
C ALA A 44 0.07 4.30 -4.50
N LEU A 45 -0.36 4.28 -5.76
CA LEU A 45 -0.32 3.10 -6.62
C LEU A 45 1.12 2.72 -6.98
N ALA A 46 1.98 3.70 -7.26
CA ALA A 46 3.41 3.50 -7.50
C ALA A 46 4.13 2.98 -6.25
N ILE A 47 3.85 3.55 -5.07
CA ILE A 47 4.42 3.07 -3.79
C ILE A 47 3.94 1.64 -3.51
N GLY A 48 2.64 1.36 -3.69
CA GLY A 48 2.08 0.02 -3.56
C GLY A 48 2.74 -0.97 -4.52
N ALA A 49 2.95 -0.58 -5.78
CA ALA A 49 3.65 -1.40 -6.76
C ALA A 49 5.11 -1.67 -6.37
N ILE A 50 5.85 -0.67 -5.88
CA ILE A 50 7.24 -0.82 -5.40
C ILE A 50 7.31 -1.77 -4.21
N ILE A 51 6.39 -1.64 -3.25
CA ILE A 51 6.32 -2.53 -2.09
C ILE A 51 6.03 -3.96 -2.55
N THR A 52 5.08 -4.16 -3.46
CA THR A 52 4.79 -5.47 -4.05
C THR A 52 6.01 -6.03 -4.77
N LEU A 53 6.76 -5.23 -5.51
CA LEU A 53 7.98 -5.66 -6.20
C LEU A 53 9.12 -6.02 -5.22
N ALA A 54 9.25 -5.27 -4.12
CA ALA A 54 10.24 -5.52 -3.08
C ALA A 54 9.88 -6.73 -2.20
N THR A 55 8.59 -6.99 -2.00
CA THR A 55 8.09 -8.12 -1.20
C THR A 55 7.88 -9.38 -2.04
N LEU A 56 7.74 -9.27 -3.37
CA LEU A 56 7.65 -10.38 -4.33
C LEU A 56 8.70 -11.48 -4.10
N PRO A 57 10.01 -11.18 -3.94
CA PRO A 57 11.00 -12.22 -3.63
C PRO A 57 10.75 -12.91 -2.28
N ARG A 58 10.20 -12.21 -1.26
CA ARG A 58 9.85 -12.85 0.02
C ARG A 58 8.72 -13.88 -0.16
N TRP A 59 7.71 -13.56 -0.97
CA TRP A 59 6.63 -14.50 -1.29
C TRP A 59 7.10 -15.69 -2.13
N PHE A 60 8.14 -15.51 -2.96
CA PHE A 60 8.68 -16.57 -3.82
C PHE A 60 9.71 -17.47 -3.12
N ILE A 61 10.49 -16.93 -2.18
CA ILE A 61 11.58 -17.65 -1.49
C ILE A 61 11.08 -18.37 -0.23
N TRP A 62 9.99 -17.91 0.41
CA TRP A 62 9.39 -18.56 1.59
C TRP A 62 7.89 -18.82 1.38
N PRO A 63 7.50 -19.96 0.78
CA PRO A 63 6.10 -20.34 0.58
C PRO A 63 5.48 -21.06 1.80
N HIS A 64 5.91 -20.74 3.02
CA HIS A 64 5.50 -21.44 4.26
C HIS A 64 4.38 -20.72 5.00
#